data_AF-A0A7J4TJM2-F1
#
_entry.id   AF-A0A7J4TJM2-F1
#
_cell.length_a   1.000
_cell.length_b   1.000
_cell.length_c   1.000
_cell.angle_alpha   90.00
_cell.angle_beta   90.00
_cell.angle_gamma   90.00
#
_symmetry.space_group_name_H-M   'P 1'
#
loop_
_entity.id
_entity.type
_entity.pdbx_description
1 polymer ?
#
loop_
_entity_poly.entity_id
_entity_poly.type
_entity_poly.pdbx_seq_one_letter_code
_entity_poly.pdbx_strand_id
1 'polypeptide(L)'
;PRMEKLVIGIDDTDTKDEGATWTLAHNVGAELARQGYEYLDHITVQLYPHNPNKTQNCVGIALVFAVKPGEKDELIQKVVELLKKGTLSDKTAIAVLEGINVPEKLRSYGEAAKKSMLTVEEAETVAEEVGVELVEVTGSQGKIGALAALGMYNDIEEAVKVYY
;
A
#
# COMPACT_ATOMS: atom_id res chain seq x y z
N PRO A 1 4.21 -9.06 25.21
CA PRO A 1 5.40 -9.23 24.34
C PRO A 1 5.76 -7.90 23.67
N ARG A 2 7.02 -7.66 23.32
CA ARG A 2 7.40 -6.51 22.48
C ARG A 2 6.91 -6.78 21.05
N MET A 3 6.23 -5.81 20.46
CA MET A 3 5.75 -5.84 19.07
C MET A 3 6.39 -4.69 18.29
N GLU A 4 6.50 -4.86 16.98
CA GLU A 4 6.99 -3.87 16.03
C GLU A 4 5.86 -3.56 15.05
N LYS A 5 5.68 -2.28 14.72
CA LYS A 5 4.64 -1.87 13.78
C LYS A 5 5.16 -2.02 12.36
N LEU A 6 4.37 -2.67 11.52
CA LEU A 6 4.64 -2.82 10.09
C LEU A 6 3.44 -2.28 9.31
N VAL A 7 3.68 -1.42 8.35
CA VAL A 7 2.65 -0.89 7.46
C VAL A 7 2.97 -1.33 6.03
N ILE A 8 2.00 -1.93 5.36
CA ILE A 8 2.13 -2.44 4.00
C ILE A 8 1.15 -1.69 3.11
N GLY A 9 1.69 -0.86 2.22
CA GLY A 9 0.96 -0.23 1.13
C GLY A 9 0.75 -1.21 -0.02
N ILE A 10 -0.43 -1.20 -0.64
CA ILE A 10 -0.83 -2.11 -1.72
C ILE A 10 -1.58 -1.27 -2.76
N ASP A 11 -1.26 -1.44 -4.04
CA ASP A 11 -2.02 -0.81 -5.12
C ASP A 11 -1.99 -1.65 -6.40
N ASP A 12 -2.89 -1.32 -7.32
CA ASP A 12 -3.02 -1.87 -8.66
C ASP A 12 -3.23 -3.39 -8.63
N THR A 13 -4.31 -3.85 -7.97
CA THR A 13 -4.65 -5.29 -7.88
C THR A 13 -5.89 -5.68 -8.69
N ASP A 14 -6.66 -4.68 -9.14
CA ASP A 14 -7.89 -4.81 -9.89
C ASP A 14 -7.72 -4.32 -11.34
N THR A 15 -8.70 -4.64 -12.17
CA THR A 15 -8.76 -4.13 -13.55
C THR A 15 -9.83 -3.05 -13.65
N LYS A 16 -10.10 -2.55 -14.87
CA LYS A 16 -11.21 -1.59 -15.08
C LYS A 16 -12.59 -2.24 -14.90
N ASP A 17 -12.69 -3.55 -15.12
CA ASP A 17 -13.97 -4.24 -15.22
C ASP A 17 -14.20 -5.22 -14.05
N GLU A 18 -13.13 -5.69 -13.40
CA GLU A 18 -13.19 -6.73 -12.38
C GLU A 18 -12.26 -6.46 -11.19
N GLY A 19 -12.71 -6.88 -10.00
CA GLY A 19 -11.95 -6.77 -8.76
C GLY A 19 -12.13 -5.42 -8.05
N ALA A 20 -11.49 -5.31 -6.89
CA ALA A 20 -11.33 -4.06 -6.16
C ALA A 20 -10.14 -4.17 -5.22
N THR A 21 -9.22 -3.20 -5.27
CA THR A 21 -8.00 -3.25 -4.45
C THR A 21 -8.26 -3.33 -2.95
N TRP A 22 -9.27 -2.60 -2.47
CA TRP A 22 -9.76 -2.71 -1.10
C TRP A 22 -10.16 -4.15 -0.72
N THR A 23 -10.92 -4.83 -1.58
CA THR A 23 -11.42 -6.19 -1.29
C THR A 23 -10.29 -7.21 -1.19
N LEU A 24 -9.35 -7.19 -2.13
CA LEU A 24 -8.23 -8.12 -2.10
C LEU A 24 -7.34 -7.86 -0.88
N ALA A 25 -6.99 -6.60 -0.61
CA ALA A 25 -6.19 -6.22 0.54
C ALA A 25 -6.88 -6.62 1.87
N HIS A 26 -8.20 -6.48 1.97
CA HIS A 26 -8.96 -6.91 3.14
C HIS A 26 -8.88 -8.43 3.32
N ASN A 27 -9.06 -9.20 2.25
CA ASN A 27 -8.97 -10.66 2.29
C ASN A 27 -7.58 -11.13 2.72
N VAL A 28 -6.51 -10.48 2.24
CA VAL A 28 -5.12 -10.73 2.67
C VAL A 28 -4.96 -10.47 4.16
N GLY A 29 -5.37 -9.30 4.64
CA GLY A 29 -5.27 -8.95 6.07
C GLY A 29 -6.07 -9.90 6.97
N ALA A 30 -7.29 -10.26 6.58
CA ALA A 30 -8.14 -11.18 7.32
C ALA A 30 -7.60 -12.62 7.36
N GLU A 31 -7.01 -13.10 6.26
CA GLU A 31 -6.35 -14.40 6.21
C GLU A 31 -5.10 -14.44 7.12
N LEU A 32 -4.28 -13.39 7.09
CA LEU A 32 -3.12 -13.28 7.97
C LEU A 32 -3.51 -13.19 9.45
N ALA A 33 -4.61 -12.50 9.77
CA ALA A 33 -5.18 -12.50 11.10
C ALA A 33 -5.59 -13.92 11.56
N ARG A 34 -6.19 -14.72 10.68
CA ARG A 34 -6.51 -16.14 10.95
C ARG A 34 -5.26 -16.99 11.20
N GLN A 35 -4.14 -16.62 10.59
CA GLN A 35 -2.84 -17.28 10.79
C GLN A 35 -2.10 -16.80 12.05
N GLY A 36 -2.68 -15.86 12.81
CA GLY A 36 -2.17 -15.42 14.11
C GLY A 36 -1.33 -14.14 14.08
N TYR A 37 -1.32 -13.40 12.96
CA TYR A 37 -0.74 -12.06 12.92
C TYR A 37 -1.70 -11.01 13.50
N GLU A 38 -1.18 -10.02 14.24
CA GLU A 38 -2.00 -8.95 14.79
C GLU A 38 -2.30 -7.91 13.71
N TYR A 39 -3.45 -8.06 13.05
CA TYR A 39 -3.96 -7.13 12.03
C TYR A 39 -4.70 -5.96 12.70
N LEU A 40 -4.13 -4.77 12.61
CA LEU A 40 -4.57 -3.59 13.38
C LEU A 40 -5.51 -2.67 12.60
N ASP A 41 -5.25 -2.46 11.31
CA ASP A 41 -5.98 -1.45 10.54
C ASP A 41 -5.97 -1.69 9.03
N HIS A 42 -6.97 -1.13 8.36
CA HIS A 42 -7.17 -1.11 6.93
C HIS A 42 -7.52 0.30 6.48
N ILE A 43 -6.57 1.01 5.88
CA ILE A 43 -6.78 2.39 5.44
C ILE A 43 -6.91 2.44 3.92
N THR A 44 -8.00 3.05 3.45
CA THR A 44 -8.17 3.37 2.02
C THR A 44 -7.66 4.77 1.75
N VAL A 45 -6.79 4.91 0.75
CA VAL A 45 -6.19 6.18 0.36
C VAL A 45 -6.64 6.53 -1.05
N GLN A 46 -7.45 7.56 -1.17
CA GLN A 46 -7.89 8.07 -2.47
C GLN A 46 -6.72 8.73 -3.19
N LEU A 47 -6.39 8.30 -4.41
CA LEU A 47 -5.35 8.89 -5.26
C LEU A 47 -5.96 9.85 -6.30
N TYR A 48 -5.14 10.37 -7.21
CA TYR A 48 -5.52 11.35 -8.22
C TYR A 48 -6.65 10.87 -9.16
N PRO A 49 -7.88 11.43 -9.07
CA PRO A 49 -9.05 10.89 -9.77
C PRO A 49 -9.06 11.14 -11.28
N HIS A 50 -8.23 12.06 -11.78
CA HIS A 50 -8.13 12.37 -13.21
C HIS A 50 -7.07 11.53 -13.94
N ASN A 51 -6.52 10.50 -13.28
CA ASN A 51 -5.63 9.55 -13.93
C ASN A 51 -6.36 8.82 -15.08
N PRO A 52 -5.91 8.95 -16.35
CA PRO A 52 -6.54 8.28 -17.50
C PRO A 52 -6.37 6.75 -17.47
N ASN A 53 -5.38 6.27 -16.71
CA ASN A 53 -5.04 4.86 -16.57
C ASN A 53 -5.67 4.21 -15.32
N LYS A 54 -6.55 4.92 -14.60
CA LYS A 54 -7.15 4.42 -13.36
C LYS A 54 -7.96 3.13 -13.54
N THR A 55 -7.96 2.31 -12.49
CA THR A 55 -9.01 1.32 -12.21
C THR A 55 -10.30 2.02 -11.77
N GLN A 56 -11.36 1.30 -11.40
CA GLN A 56 -12.65 1.94 -11.08
C GLN A 56 -12.53 3.03 -10.00
N ASN A 57 -11.74 2.80 -8.95
CA ASN A 57 -11.75 3.66 -7.77
C ASN A 57 -10.47 4.48 -7.55
N CYS A 58 -9.36 4.15 -8.24
CA CYS A 58 -8.07 4.84 -8.10
C CYS A 58 -7.64 5.02 -6.63
N VAL A 59 -7.61 3.92 -5.87
CA VAL A 59 -7.28 3.92 -4.44
C VAL A 59 -6.11 2.98 -4.16
N GLY A 60 -5.17 3.43 -3.32
CA GLY A 60 -4.20 2.56 -2.66
C GLY A 60 -4.71 2.15 -1.27
N ILE A 61 -4.21 1.03 -0.75
CA ILE A 61 -4.57 0.51 0.56
C ILE A 61 -3.34 0.43 1.46
N ALA A 62 -3.45 0.82 2.72
CA ALA A 62 -2.45 0.53 3.74
C ALA A 62 -3.00 -0.48 4.76
N LEU A 63 -2.34 -1.63 4.89
CA LEU A 63 -2.58 -2.60 5.95
C LEU A 63 -1.60 -2.34 7.09
N VAL A 64 -2.10 -2.30 8.33
CA VAL A 64 -1.26 -2.09 9.52
C VAL A 64 -1.24 -3.37 10.36
N PHE A 65 -0.04 -3.81 10.74
CA PHE A 65 0.18 -4.97 11.59
C PHE A 65 1.04 -4.63 12.80
N ALA A 66 0.83 -5.37 13.89
CA ALA A 66 1.82 -5.55 14.93
C ALA A 66 2.49 -6.92 14.73
N VAL A 67 3.80 -6.94 14.55
CA VAL A 67 4.58 -8.17 14.33
C VAL A 67 5.56 -8.40 15.47
N LYS A 68 5.89 -9.67 15.76
CA LYS A 68 6.99 -9.94 16.69
C LYS A 68 8.33 -9.66 16.00
N PRO A 69 9.37 -9.26 16.75
CA PRO A 69 10.72 -9.14 16.21
C PRO A 69 11.15 -10.43 15.50
N GLY A 70 11.57 -10.31 14.24
CA GLY A 70 12.00 -11.44 13.41
C GLY A 70 10.89 -12.10 12.57
N GLU A 71 9.62 -11.74 12.73
CA GLU A 71 8.49 -12.29 11.93
C GLU A 71 8.13 -11.40 10.71
N LYS A 72 8.80 -10.24 10.54
CA LYS A 72 8.46 -9.26 9.50
C LYS A 72 8.62 -9.80 8.08
N ASP A 73 9.74 -10.47 7.79
CA ASP A 73 10.07 -10.95 6.44
C ASP A 73 9.10 -12.07 6.04
N GLU A 74 8.74 -12.93 7.00
CA GLU A 74 7.73 -13.99 6.79
C GLU A 74 6.35 -13.39 6.48
N LEU A 75 5.95 -12.33 7.21
CA LEU A 75 4.69 -11.64 6.94
C LEU A 75 4.67 -11.03 5.54
N ILE A 76 5.73 -10.32 5.14
CA ILE A 76 5.85 -9.70 3.81
C ILE A 76 5.75 -10.76 2.72
N GLN A 77 6.48 -11.89 2.86
CA GLN A 77 6.41 -13.01 1.92
C GLN A 77 4.98 -13.56 1.78
N LYS A 78 4.28 -13.79 2.90
CA LYS A 78 2.88 -14.26 2.86
C LYS A 78 1.95 -13.25 2.20
N VAL A 79 2.12 -11.95 2.45
CA VAL A 79 1.36 -10.89 1.77
C VAL A 79 1.57 -10.97 0.26
N VAL A 80 2.82 -11.04 -0.20
CA VAL A 80 3.15 -11.17 -1.63
C VAL A 80 2.52 -12.43 -2.23
N GLU A 81 2.61 -13.57 -1.56
CA GLU A 81 2.02 -14.83 -2.03
C GLU A 81 0.49 -14.77 -2.16
N LEU A 82 -0.19 -14.20 -1.16
CA LEU A 82 -1.64 -14.07 -1.17
C LEU A 82 -2.10 -13.06 -2.24
N LEU A 83 -1.40 -11.93 -2.38
CA LEU A 83 -1.66 -10.95 -3.44
C LEU A 83 -1.44 -11.58 -4.82
N LYS A 84 -0.35 -12.30 -5.03
CA LYS A 84 -0.05 -12.94 -6.32
C LYS A 84 -1.10 -13.99 -6.72
N LYS A 85 -1.73 -14.65 -5.75
CA LYS A 85 -2.82 -15.61 -5.99
C LYS A 85 -4.16 -14.94 -6.32
N GLY A 86 -4.40 -13.73 -5.81
CA GLY A 86 -5.70 -13.06 -5.89
C GLY A 86 -5.77 -11.83 -6.80
N THR A 87 -4.63 -11.27 -7.19
CA THR A 87 -4.59 -10.09 -8.07
C THR A 87 -5.05 -10.42 -9.48
N LEU A 88 -5.79 -9.49 -10.07
CA LEU A 88 -6.20 -9.52 -11.48
C LEU A 88 -5.33 -8.62 -12.36
N SER A 89 -4.41 -7.87 -11.75
CA SER A 89 -3.55 -6.90 -12.43
C SER A 89 -2.14 -7.44 -12.66
N ASP A 90 -1.52 -7.02 -13.77
CA ASP A 90 -0.11 -7.26 -14.12
C ASP A 90 0.84 -6.19 -13.56
N LYS A 91 0.33 -5.32 -12.67
CA LYS A 91 1.04 -4.14 -12.17
C LYS A 91 1.06 -4.03 -10.64
N THR A 92 0.62 -5.07 -9.94
CA THR A 92 0.54 -5.07 -8.48
C THR A 92 1.91 -4.93 -7.86
N ALA A 93 2.01 -4.00 -6.91
CA ALA A 93 3.18 -3.82 -6.06
C ALA A 93 2.78 -3.52 -4.62
N ILE A 94 3.74 -3.69 -3.72
CA ILE A 94 3.61 -3.28 -2.32
C ILE A 94 4.76 -2.36 -1.91
N ALA A 95 4.52 -1.60 -0.85
CA ALA A 95 5.52 -0.78 -0.18
C ALA A 95 5.51 -1.12 1.32
N VAL A 96 6.67 -1.17 1.96
CA VAL A 96 6.80 -1.59 3.37
C VAL A 96 7.45 -0.49 4.20
N LEU A 97 6.74 -0.04 5.24
CA LEU A 97 7.24 0.90 6.24
C LEU A 97 7.31 0.24 7.61
N GLU A 98 8.51 0.27 8.20
CA GLU A 98 8.74 -0.17 9.57
C GLU A 98 8.60 0.99 10.56
N GLY A 99 7.98 0.72 11.71
CA GLY A 99 7.83 1.67 12.79
C GLY A 99 6.56 2.50 12.75
N ILE A 100 6.56 3.58 13.54
CA ILE A 100 5.36 4.38 13.83
C ILE A 100 5.35 5.69 13.04
N ASN A 101 6.52 6.25 12.80
CA ASN A 101 6.66 7.58 12.20
C ASN A 101 6.60 7.49 10.68
N VAL A 102 5.77 8.33 10.07
CA VAL A 102 5.77 8.56 8.62
C VAL A 102 6.79 9.67 8.32
N PRO A 103 7.85 9.41 7.55
CA PRO A 103 8.79 10.45 7.13
C PRO A 103 8.07 11.60 6.39
N GLU A 104 8.45 12.84 6.67
CA GLU A 104 7.82 14.03 6.05
C GLU A 104 7.86 13.98 4.51
N LYS A 105 8.95 13.45 3.95
CA LYS A 105 9.09 13.24 2.51
C LYS A 105 8.10 12.22 1.95
N LEU A 106 7.85 11.14 2.69
CA LEU A 106 6.84 10.13 2.34
C LEU A 106 5.42 10.70 2.42
N ARG A 107 5.14 11.53 3.44
CA ARG A 107 3.88 12.27 3.54
C ARG A 107 3.69 13.23 2.35
N SER A 108 4.71 14.02 2.02
CA SER A 108 4.69 14.95 0.89
C SER A 108 4.45 14.22 -0.44
N TYR A 109 5.07 13.05 -0.63
CA TYR A 109 4.83 12.19 -1.78
C TYR A 109 3.36 11.73 -1.85
N GLY A 110 2.79 11.27 -0.73
CA GLY A 110 1.38 10.91 -0.64
C GLY A 110 0.46 12.07 -1.04
N GLU A 111 0.71 13.28 -0.54
CA GLU A 111 -0.08 14.46 -0.91
C GLU A 111 0.03 14.80 -2.41
N ALA A 112 1.22 14.63 -3.00
CA ALA A 112 1.43 14.84 -4.43
C ALA A 112 0.68 13.78 -5.27
N ALA A 113 0.73 12.51 -4.89
CA ALA A 113 0.04 11.40 -5.57
C ALA A 113 -1.50 11.56 -5.57
N LYS A 114 -2.04 12.33 -4.62
CA LYS A 114 -3.46 12.69 -4.57
C LYS A 114 -3.84 13.81 -5.53
N LYS A 115 -2.89 14.66 -5.93
CA LYS A 115 -3.13 15.92 -6.67
C LYS A 115 -2.61 15.90 -8.10
N SER A 116 -1.69 15.00 -8.44
CA SER A 116 -1.08 14.91 -9.76
C SER A 116 -0.68 13.48 -10.13
N MET A 117 -0.42 13.27 -11.42
CA MET A 117 0.26 12.06 -11.90
C MET A 117 1.71 12.07 -11.45
N LEU A 118 2.19 10.93 -10.97
CA LEU A 118 3.60 10.67 -10.64
C LEU A 118 4.11 9.50 -11.48
N THR A 119 5.42 9.32 -11.52
CA THR A 119 6.08 8.21 -12.19
C THR A 119 6.58 7.15 -11.21
N VAL A 120 6.89 5.97 -11.74
CA VAL A 120 7.47 4.88 -10.96
C VAL A 120 8.86 5.26 -10.46
N GLU A 121 9.64 5.97 -11.27
CA GLU A 121 10.98 6.44 -10.91
C GLU A 121 10.94 7.45 -9.76
N GLU A 122 9.93 8.33 -9.72
CA GLU A 122 9.70 9.23 -8.59
C GLU A 122 9.36 8.44 -7.31
N ALA A 123 8.54 7.39 -7.42
CA ALA A 123 8.23 6.50 -6.30
C ALA A 123 9.48 5.80 -5.77
N GLU A 124 10.28 5.21 -6.65
CA GLU A 124 11.52 4.51 -6.30
C GLU A 124 12.54 5.44 -5.66
N THR A 125 12.71 6.65 -6.21
CA THR A 125 13.61 7.67 -5.65
C THR A 125 13.20 8.04 -4.22
N VAL A 126 11.91 8.34 -4.01
CA VAL A 126 11.44 8.69 -2.67
C VAL A 126 11.57 7.52 -1.70
N ALA A 127 11.23 6.30 -2.12
CA ALA A 127 11.33 5.11 -1.29
C ALA A 127 12.77 4.87 -0.83
N GLU A 128 13.76 4.98 -1.73
CA GLU A 128 15.18 4.85 -1.39
C GLU A 128 15.61 5.89 -0.35
N GLU A 129 15.24 7.16 -0.55
CA GLU A 129 15.63 8.26 0.34
C GLU A 129 15.04 8.16 1.75
N VAL A 130 13.86 7.55 1.89
CA VAL A 130 13.18 7.37 3.18
C VAL A 130 13.35 5.97 3.78
N GLY A 131 14.07 5.08 3.10
CA GLY A 131 14.31 3.70 3.55
C GLY A 131 13.07 2.82 3.54
N VAL A 132 12.15 3.03 2.60
CA VAL A 132 10.98 2.16 2.37
C VAL A 132 11.33 1.11 1.31
N GLU A 133 10.96 -0.15 1.58
CA GLU A 133 11.12 -1.23 0.62
C GLU A 133 9.93 -1.24 -0.35
N LEU A 134 10.22 -1.37 -1.65
CA LEU A 134 9.23 -1.58 -2.71
C LEU A 134 9.38 -2.99 -3.28
N VAL A 135 8.27 -3.72 -3.39
CA VAL A 135 8.27 -5.09 -3.91
C VAL A 135 7.26 -5.21 -5.05
N GLU A 136 7.71 -5.67 -6.21
CA GLU A 136 6.84 -6.02 -7.33
C GLU A 136 6.20 -7.39 -7.09
N VAL A 137 4.86 -7.44 -7.10
CA VAL A 137 4.12 -8.70 -7.01
C VAL A 137 3.89 -9.26 -8.41
N THR A 138 3.41 -8.41 -9.32
CA THR A 138 3.21 -8.72 -10.74
C THR A 138 3.78 -7.65 -11.67
N GLY A 139 4.00 -6.42 -11.20
CA GLY A 139 4.67 -5.37 -11.96
C GLY A 139 4.93 -4.11 -11.13
N SER A 140 5.42 -3.05 -11.78
CA SER A 140 5.99 -1.88 -11.11
C SER A 140 5.04 -0.70 -10.92
N GLN A 141 3.94 -0.60 -11.68
CA GLN A 141 3.08 0.58 -11.67
C GLN A 141 2.39 0.83 -10.32
N GLY A 142 1.97 -0.22 -9.63
CA GLY A 142 1.39 -0.13 -8.29
C GLY A 142 2.32 0.46 -7.23
N LYS A 143 3.63 0.60 -7.50
CA LYS A 143 4.58 1.24 -6.55
C LYS A 143 4.12 2.66 -6.18
N ILE A 144 3.51 3.38 -7.12
CA ILE A 144 3.05 4.76 -6.93
C ILE A 144 2.01 4.82 -5.82
N GLY A 145 0.89 4.10 -5.97
CA GLY A 145 -0.17 4.13 -4.97
C GLY A 145 0.18 3.38 -3.69
N ALA A 146 0.97 2.31 -3.78
CA ALA A 146 1.45 1.60 -2.59
C ALA A 146 2.29 2.51 -1.69
N LEU A 147 3.24 3.26 -2.27
CA LEU A 147 4.04 4.23 -1.53
C LEU A 147 3.19 5.40 -1.02
N ALA A 148 2.27 5.92 -1.84
CA ALA A 148 1.37 6.99 -1.43
C ALA A 148 0.48 6.57 -0.24
N ALA A 149 0.03 5.31 -0.21
CA ALA A 149 -0.77 4.78 0.88
C ALA A 149 -0.02 4.85 2.23
N LEU A 150 1.28 4.54 2.24
CA LEU A 150 2.13 4.69 3.42
C LEU A 150 2.30 6.15 3.87
N GLY A 151 2.27 7.12 2.94
CA GLY A 151 2.37 8.53 3.27
C GLY A 151 1.15 9.09 4.00
N MET A 152 -0.03 8.50 3.76
CA MET A 152 -1.32 9.03 4.22
C MET A 152 -1.97 8.21 5.33
N TYR A 153 -1.51 6.99 5.62
CA TYR A 153 -2.25 6.04 6.47
C TYR A 153 -2.56 6.58 7.89
N ASN A 154 -1.75 7.49 8.42
CA ASN A 154 -1.92 8.05 9.77
C ASN A 154 -2.77 9.32 9.83
N ASP A 155 -3.29 9.80 8.69
CA ASP A 155 -4.14 10.98 8.56
C ASP A 155 -5.39 10.59 7.76
N ILE A 156 -6.39 10.03 8.46
CA ILE A 156 -7.57 9.43 7.82
C ILE A 156 -8.38 10.48 7.06
N GLU A 157 -8.48 11.71 7.58
CA GLU A 157 -9.21 12.80 6.92
C GLU A 157 -8.56 13.15 5.58
N GLU A 158 -7.23 13.28 5.55
CA GLU A 158 -6.51 13.54 4.31
C GLU A 158 -6.50 12.30 3.39
N ALA A 159 -6.38 11.09 3.93
CA ALA A 159 -6.36 9.83 3.17
C ALA A 159 -7.60 9.68 2.28
N VAL A 160 -8.80 9.95 2.80
CA VAL A 160 -10.06 9.79 2.07
C VAL A 160 -10.46 11.01 1.23
N LYS A 161 -9.78 12.15 1.42
CA LYS A 161 -10.09 13.40 0.73
C LYS A 161 -9.86 13.27 -0.78
N VAL A 162 -10.84 13.72 -1.57
CA VAL A 162 -10.77 13.78 -3.03
C VAL A 162 -10.31 15.18 -3.46
N TYR A 163 -9.29 15.26 -4.29
CA TYR A 163 -8.85 16.49 -4.94
C TYR A 163 -9.37 16.53 -6.38
N TYR A 164 -10.07 17.59 -6.75
CA TYR A 164 -10.62 17.84 -8.09
C TYR A 164 -9.73 18.78 -8.89
#